data_AF-A0A960Y574-F1
#
_entry.id   AF-A0A960Y574-F1
#
_cell.length_a   1.000
_cell.length_b   1.000
_cell.length_c   1.000
_cell.angle_alpha   90.00
_cell.angle_beta   90.00
_cell.angle_gamma   90.00
#
_symmetry.space_group_name_H-M   'P 1'
#
loop_
_entity.id
_entity.type
_entity.pdbx_description
1 polymer ?
#
loop_
_entity_poly.entity_id
_entity_poly.type
_entity_poly.pdbx_seq_one_letter_code
_entity_poly.pdbx_strand_id
1 'polypeptide(L)' 'IWTFFIADEKTRKAVRTFFLASIIVAGIFGAFTAKFSILYIQALPALLALIAVRKCSR' A
#
# COMPACT_ATOMS: atom_id res chain seq x y z
N ILE A 1 6.98 12.09 3.87
CA ILE A 1 7.21 13.43 4.47
C ILE A 1 6.13 13.75 5.51
N TRP A 2 4.82 13.70 5.18
CA TRP A 2 3.74 14.00 6.14
C TRP A 2 3.65 13.06 7.36
N THR A 3 4.03 11.78 7.19
CA THR A 3 4.09 10.77 8.26
C THR A 3 5.14 11.06 9.34
N PHE A 4 6.09 11.97 9.08
CA PHE A 4 7.19 12.31 9.99
C PHE A 4 6.73 13.23 11.14
N PHE A 5 5.66 14.01 10.94
CA PHE A 5 5.10 14.91 11.95
C PHE A 5 4.03 14.26 12.85
N ILE A 6 3.67 12.99 12.59
CA ILE A 6 2.66 12.26 13.36
C ILE A 6 3.37 11.49 14.46
N ALA A 7 3.25 11.92 15.72
CA ALA A 7 3.88 11.27 16.88
C ALA A 7 3.19 9.94 17.27
N ASP A 8 1.95 9.73 16.84
CA ASP A 8 1.12 8.58 17.19
C ASP A 8 1.38 7.38 16.26
N GLU A 9 1.75 6.23 16.84
CA GLU A 9 2.07 5.02 16.08
C GLU A 9 0.85 4.41 15.39
N LYS A 10 -0.33 4.54 16.01
CA LYS A 10 -1.60 4.02 15.49
C LYS A 10 -1.97 4.74 14.20
N THR A 11 -1.86 6.06 14.18
CA THR A 11 -2.14 6.90 13.02
C THR A 11 -1.17 6.62 11.85
N ARG A 12 0.13 6.43 12.13
CA ARG A 12 1.12 6.06 11.09
C ARG A 12 0.86 4.69 10.46
N LYS A 13 0.30 3.74 11.22
CA LYS A 13 -0.11 2.42 10.68
C LYS A 13 -1.36 2.56 9.82
N ALA A 14 -2.35 3.34 10.25
CA ALA A 14 -3.56 3.61 9.47
C ALA A 14 -3.24 4.29 8.12
N VAL A 15 -2.40 5.33 8.13
CA VAL A 15 -2.00 6.04 6.90
C VAL A 15 -1.24 5.11 5.93
N ARG A 16 -0.28 4.31 6.42
CA ARG A 16 0.42 3.32 5.58
C ARG A 16 -0.55 2.30 4.96
N THR A 17 -1.50 1.82 5.75
CA THR A 17 -2.51 0.86 5.30
C THR A 17 -3.40 1.47 4.20
N PHE A 18 -3.82 2.73 4.37
CA PHE A 18 -4.62 3.46 3.39
C PHE A 18 -3.88 3.65 2.07
N PHE A 19 -2.62 4.08 2.11
CA PHE A 19 -1.79 4.25 0.90
C PHE A 19 -1.53 2.93 0.18
N LEU A 20 -1.27 1.83 0.90
CA LEU A 20 -1.09 0.53 0.26
C LEU A 20 -2.39 0.03 -0.37
N ALA A 21 -3.53 0.18 0.32
CA ALA A 21 -4.83 -0.20 -0.21
C ALA A 21 -5.17 0.59 -1.49
N SER A 22 -4.91 1.90 -1.50
CA SER A 22 -5.16 2.73 -2.69
C SER A 22 -4.25 2.36 -3.86
N ILE A 23 -2.98 2.03 -3.61
CA ILE A 23 -2.05 1.54 -4.65
C ILE A 23 -2.51 0.20 -5.22
N ILE A 24 -3.04 -0.71 -4.39
CA ILE A 24 -3.60 -1.98 -4.87
C ILE A 24 -4.79 -1.72 -5.80
N VAL A 25 -5.72 -0.84 -5.40
CA VAL A 25 -6.89 -0.50 -6.23
C VAL A 25 -6.44 0.16 -7.55
N ALA A 26 -5.55 1.15 -7.50
CA ALA A 26 -5.02 1.81 -8.68
C ALA A 26 -4.27 0.83 -9.60
N GLY A 27 -3.52 -0.12 -9.03
CA GLY A 27 -2.83 -1.16 -9.77
C GLY A 27 -3.77 -2.13 -10.48
N ILE A 28 -4.91 -2.49 -9.85
CA ILE A 28 -5.96 -3.31 -10.48
C ILE A 28 -6.58 -2.55 -11.65
N PHE A 29 -7.06 -1.32 -11.44
CA PHE A 29 -7.64 -0.52 -12.53
C PHE A 29 -6.65 -0.25 -13.66
N GLY A 30 -5.39 0.07 -13.34
CA GLY A 30 -4.31 0.29 -14.31
C GLY A 30 -3.95 -0.98 -15.09
N ALA A 31 -4.06 -2.16 -14.47
CA ALA A 31 -3.87 -3.43 -15.15
C ALA A 31 -4.96 -3.72 -16.20
N PHE A 32 -6.20 -3.33 -15.91
CA PHE A 32 -7.32 -3.48 -16.84
C PHE A 32 -7.32 -2.45 -17.97
N THR A 33 -6.81 -1.23 -17.73
CA THR A 33 -6.89 -0.12 -18.71
C THR A 33 -5.61 0.15 -19.49
N ALA A 34 -4.43 0.05 -18.86
CA ALA A 34 -3.17 0.41 -19.49
C ALA A 34 -2.34 -0.83 -19.87
N LYS A 35 -1.82 -1.55 -18.88
CA LYS A 35 -0.97 -2.74 -19.10
C LYS A 35 -1.04 -3.70 -17.92
N PHE A 36 -1.23 -4.99 -18.19
CA PHE A 36 -1.30 -6.03 -17.16
C PHE A 36 -0.01 -6.13 -16.31
N SER A 37 1.12 -5.66 -16.83
CA SER A 37 2.40 -5.57 -16.10
C SER A 37 2.32 -4.65 -14.86
N ILE A 38 1.38 -3.70 -14.81
CA ILE A 38 1.16 -2.81 -13.66
C ILE A 38 0.71 -3.60 -12.42
N LEU A 39 -0.03 -4.69 -12.61
CA LEU A 39 -0.47 -5.56 -11.51
C LEU A 39 0.74 -6.20 -10.81
N TYR A 40 1.70 -6.71 -11.58
CA TYR A 40 2.88 -7.40 -11.04
C TYR A 40 3.93 -6.45 -10.47
N ILE A 41 4.09 -5.26 -11.07
CA ILE A 41 5.14 -4.31 -10.66
C ILE A 41 4.65 -3.38 -9.54
N GLN A 42 3.33 -3.12 -9.41
CA GLN A 42 2.79 -2.19 -8.41
C GLN A 42 1.84 -2.87 -7.41
N ALA A 43 0.82 -3.60 -7.88
CA ALA A 43 -0.18 -4.17 -6.98
C ALA A 43 0.39 -5.32 -6.12
N LEU A 44 1.22 -6.18 -6.70
CA LEU A 44 1.87 -7.29 -6.00
C LEU A 44 2.81 -6.81 -4.87
N PRO A 45 3.77 -5.89 -5.09
CA PRO A 45 4.61 -5.37 -4.00
C PRO A 45 3.81 -4.59 -2.95
N ALA A 46 2.75 -3.86 -3.34
CA ALA A 46 1.87 -3.20 -2.38
C ALA A 46 1.13 -4.20 -1.47
N LEU A 47 0.66 -5.32 -2.04
CA LEU A 47 0.04 -6.40 -1.27
C LEU A 47 1.04 -7.07 -0.32
N LEU A 48 2.26 -7.35 -0.78
CA LEU A 48 3.33 -7.91 0.06
C LEU A 48 3.70 -6.96 1.21
N ALA A 49 3.82 -5.67 0.93
CA ALA A 49 4.07 -4.66 1.94
C ALA A 49 2.92 -4.57 2.97
N LEU A 50 1.67 -4.79 2.56
CA LEU A 50 0.51 -4.77 3.45
C LEU A 50 0.55 -5.92 4.44
N ILE A 51 0.87 -7.11 3.93
CA ILE A 51 1.03 -8.33 4.72
C ILE A 51 2.21 -8.17 5.69
N ALA A 52 3.34 -7.63 5.23
CA ALA A 52 4.51 -7.40 6.07
C ALA A 52 4.23 -6.40 7.20
N VAL A 53 3.55 -5.28 6.92
CA VAL A 53 3.16 -4.29 7.94
C VAL A 53 2.19 -4.89 8.95
N ARG A 54 1.24 -5.73 8.52
CA ARG A 54 0.32 -6.42 9.44
C ARG A 54 1.01 -7.52 10.26
N LYS A 55 2.00 -8.23 9.72
CA LYS A 55 2.73 -9.29 10.44
C LYS A 55 3.76 -8.75 11.43
N CYS A 56 4.51 -7.69 11.07
CA CYS A 56 5.55 -7.10 11.92
C CYS A 56 4.98 -6.18 13.03
N SER A 57 3.68 -5.87 12.99
CA SER A 57 2.98 -5.05 13.99
C SER A 57 2.25 -5.86 15.08
N ARG A 58 2.64 -7.12 15.29
CA ARG A 58 2.34 -7.87 16.52
C ARG A 58 3.60 -7.93 17.36
#